data_AF-A0A142DQK8-F1
#
_entry.id   AF-A0A142DQK8-F1
#
_cell.length_a   1.000
_cell.length_b   1.000
_cell.length_c   1.000
_cell.angle_alpha   90.00
_cell.angle_beta   90.00
_cell.angle_gamma   90.00
#
_symmetry.space_group_name_H-M   'P 1'
#
loop_
_entity.id
_entity.type
_entity.pdbx_description
1 polymer ?
#
loop_
_entity_poly.entity_id
_entity_poly.type
_entity_poly.pdbx_seq_one_letter_code
_entity_poly.pdbx_strand_id
1 'polypeptide(L)' 'MARKSLIQREKRRQKLEQKYHLIRRSSKKEISKVPSLSDKWEIYGKLQSPPRNSAPTRL' A
#
# COMPACT_ATOMS: atom_id res chain seq x y z
N MET A 1 5.14 -21.52 -20.38
CA MET A 1 4.51 -20.20 -20.17
C MET A 1 3.94 -20.09 -18.76
N ALA A 2 3.97 -18.90 -18.17
CA ALA A 2 3.29 -18.66 -16.89
C ALA A 2 1.77 -18.90 -17.05
N ARG A 3 1.12 -19.41 -15.99
CA ARG A 3 -0.33 -19.64 -16.01
C ARG A 3 -1.07 -18.31 -16.23
N LYS A 4 -2.09 -18.30 -17.09
CA LYS A 4 -2.93 -17.11 -17.37
C LYS A 4 -3.48 -16.44 -16.10
N SER A 5 -3.79 -17.25 -15.08
CA SER A 5 -4.25 -16.78 -13.77
C SER A 5 -3.21 -15.96 -13.01
N LEU A 6 -1.93 -16.30 -13.12
CA LEU A 6 -0.83 -15.55 -12.49
C LEU A 6 -0.63 -14.19 -13.17
N ILE A 7 -0.65 -14.18 -14.51
CA ILE A 7 -0.55 -12.95 -15.30
C ILE A 7 -1.71 -11.98 -14.97
N GLN A 8 -2.94 -12.51 -14.88
CA GLN A 8 -4.11 -11.73 -14.48
C GLN A 8 -4.01 -11.21 -13.04
N ARG A 9 -3.46 -12.02 -12.12
CA ARG A 9 -3.25 -11.62 -10.72
C ARG A 9 -2.29 -10.44 -10.61
N GLU A 10 -1.22 -10.44 -11.38
CA GLU A 10 -0.22 -9.37 -11.40
C GLU A 10 -0.79 -8.06 -11.99
N LYS A 11 -1.53 -8.15 -13.10
CA LYS A 11 -2.28 -7.01 -13.66
C LYS A 11 -3.25 -6.40 -12.64
N ARG A 12 -3.93 -7.23 -11.84
CA ARG A 12 -4.82 -6.75 -10.77
C ARG A 12 -4.05 -6.02 -9.67
N ARG A 13 -2.86 -6.50 -9.28
CA ARG A 13 -2.02 -5.82 -8.29
C ARG A 13 -1.55 -4.46 -8.82
N GLN A 14 -1.13 -4.37 -10.07
CA GLN A 14 -0.66 -3.10 -10.67
C GLN A 14 -1.76 -2.03 -10.64
N LYS A 15 -3.00 -2.40 -11.00
CA LYS A 15 -4.15 -1.49 -10.92
C LYS A 15 -4.44 -1.00 -9.49
N LEU A 16 -4.28 -1.88 -8.50
CA LEU A 16 -4.49 -1.52 -7.09
C LEU A 16 -3.36 -0.63 -6.56
N GLU A 17 -2.12 -0.91 -6.94
CA GLU A 17 -0.97 -0.07 -6.55
C GLU A 17 -1.16 1.35 -7.07
N GLN A 18 -1.44 1.53 -8.36
CA GLN A 18 -1.69 2.85 -8.96
C GLN A 18 -2.82 3.60 -8.25
N LYS A 19 -3.92 2.90 -7.91
CA LYS A 19 -5.07 3.49 -7.22
C LYS A 19 -4.73 4.04 -5.83
N TYR A 20 -3.87 3.36 -5.07
CA TYR A 20 -3.55 3.72 -3.67
C TYR A 20 -2.15 4.34 -3.50
N HIS A 21 -1.38 4.52 -4.57
CA HIS A 21 0.02 4.96 -4.53
C HIS A 21 0.21 6.27 -3.75
N LEU A 22 -0.62 7.28 -4.04
CA LEU A 22 -0.53 8.59 -3.38
C LEU A 22 -0.81 8.51 -1.87
N ILE A 23 -1.85 7.79 -1.47
CA ILE A 23 -2.25 7.62 -0.06
C ILE A 23 -1.15 6.89 0.71
N ARG A 24 -0.59 5.80 0.16
CA ARG A 24 0.49 5.07 0.84
C ARG A 24 1.76 5.91 0.96
N ARG A 25 2.07 6.73 -0.05
CA ARG A 25 3.24 7.63 -0.03
C ARG A 25 3.07 8.76 0.98
N SER A 26 1.88 9.38 1.07
CA SER A 26 1.61 10.43 2.05
C SER A 26 1.69 9.88 3.48
N SER A 27 0.99 8.78 3.78
CA SER A 27 1.01 8.17 5.11
C SER A 27 2.42 7.75 5.55
N LYS A 28 3.25 7.24 4.63
CA LYS A 28 4.66 6.92 4.96
C LYS A 28 5.48 8.16 5.33
N LYS A 29 5.29 9.28 4.60
CA LYS A 29 5.96 10.55 4.92
C LYS A 29 5.49 11.12 6.25
N GLU A 30 4.20 10.95 6.56
CA GLU A 30 3.60 11.39 7.81
C GLU A 30 4.21 10.63 9.01
N ILE A 31 4.32 9.30 8.93
CA ILE A 31 4.95 8.47 9.97
C ILE A 31 6.40 8.92 10.27
N SER A 32 7.17 9.31 9.26
CA SER A 32 8.56 9.76 9.46
C SER A 32 8.68 11.12 10.14
N LYS A 33 7.65 11.96 10.06
CA LYS A 33 7.66 13.33 10.59
C LYS A 33 7.09 13.41 12.01
N VAL A 34 6.15 12.54 12.34
CA VAL A 34 5.44 12.58 13.62
C VAL A 34 6.35 12.06 14.74
N PRO A 35 6.54 12.82 15.85
CA PRO A 35 7.38 12.39 16.97
C PRO A 35 6.62 11.54 18.00
N SER A 36 5.32 11.82 18.20
CA SER A 36 4.45 11.18 19.18
C SER A 36 4.15 9.72 18.82
N LEU A 37 4.10 8.86 19.85
CA LEU A 37 3.75 7.45 19.66
C LEU A 37 2.26 7.27 19.35
N SER A 38 1.38 8.00 20.04
CA SER A 38 -0.08 7.95 19.83
C SER A 38 -0.46 8.18 18.37
N ASP A 39 0.09 9.23 17.78
CA ASP A 39 -0.32 9.69 16.45
C ASP A 39 0.27 8.76 15.38
N LYS A 40 1.45 8.16 15.64
CA LYS A 40 1.98 7.07 14.80
C LYS A 40 1.03 5.88 14.74
N TRP A 41 0.43 5.47 15.87
CA TRP A 41 -0.51 4.35 15.89
C TRP A 41 -1.74 4.61 15.01
N GLU A 42 -2.26 5.84 15.04
CA GLU A 42 -3.39 6.23 14.20
C GLU A 42 -3.02 6.17 12.69
N ILE A 43 -1.84 6.69 12.33
CA ILE A 43 -1.36 6.67 10.94
C ILE A 43 -1.07 5.22 10.48
N TYR A 44 -0.54 4.36 11.35
CA TYR A 44 -0.39 2.94 11.04
C TYR A 44 -1.75 2.27 10.79
N GLY A 45 -2.79 2.61 11.56
CA GLY A 45 -4.16 2.15 11.31
C GLY A 45 -4.66 2.57 9.92
N LYS A 46 -4.46 3.85 9.56
CA LYS A 46 -4.77 4.37 8.22
C LYS A 46 -3.98 3.64 7.12
N LEU A 47 -2.71 3.30 7.35
CA LEU A 47 -1.85 2.59 6.39
C LEU A 47 -2.20 1.10 6.23
N GLN A 48 -2.82 0.48 7.24
CA GLN A 48 -3.31 -0.89 7.22
C GLN A 48 -4.67 -1.04 6.52
N SER A 49 -5.47 0.03 6.46
CA SER A 49 -6.79 0.02 5.82
C SER A 49 -6.81 -0.35 4.32
N PRO A 50 -5.84 0.05 3.46
CA PRO A 50 -5.87 -0.29 2.04
C PRO A 50 -5.56 -1.78 1.81
N PRO A 51 -6.01 -2.36 0.68
CA PRO A 51 -5.78 -3.77 0.37
C PRO A 51 -4.29 -4.12 0.35
N ARG A 52 -3.87 -5.25 0.95
CA ARG A 52 -2.45 -5.67 0.99
C ARG A 52 -1.80 -5.75 -0.40
N ASN A 53 -2.59 -6.07 -1.43
CA ASN A 53 -2.15 -6.17 -2.83
C ASN A 53 -1.84 -4.81 -3.50
N SER A 54 -2.16 -3.68 -2.87
CA SER A 54 -1.76 -2.35 -3.36
C SER A 54 -0.37 -1.92 -2.89
N ALA A 55 0.31 -2.74 -2.07
CA ALA A 55 1.67 -2.45 -1.66
C ALA A 55 2.64 -2.64 -2.84
N PRO A 56 3.52 -1.67 -3.12
CA PRO A 56 4.47 -1.75 -4.25
C PRO A 56 5.46 -2.91 -4.10
N THR A 57 5.72 -3.38 -2.88
CA THR A 57 6.58 -4.54 -2.60
C THR A 57 5.98 -5.89 -3.01
N ARG A 58 4.73 -5.93 -3.50
CA ARG A 58 4.05 -7.15 -3.97
C ARG A 58 3.90 -7.24 -5.49
N LEU A 59 4.29 -6.17 -6.18
CA LEU A 59 4.59 -6.17 -7.60
C LEU A 59 6.01 -6.67 -7.79
#